data_AF-M6ZFL8-F1
#
_entry.id   AF-M6ZFL8-F1
#
_cell.length_a   1.000
_cell.length_b   1.000
_cell.length_c   1.000
_cell.angle_alpha   90.00
_cell.angle_beta   90.00
_cell.angle_gamma   90.00
#
_symmetry.space_group_name_H-M   'P 1'
#
loop_
_entity.id
_entity.type
_entity.pdbx_description
1 polymer ?
#
loop_
_entity_poly.entity_id
_entity_poly.type
_entity_poly.pdbx_seq_one_letter_code
_entity_poly.pdbx_strand_id
1 'polypeptide(L)'
;EVTRVAIFKGDKVVSDKDENGETRVGLYGNATIYRHKLKMNAEELISYGKNSSKIEARNQITVHDREYALILSGNVLDYFKNDEYIHLTDSGKIDFLV
;
A
#
# COMPACT_ATOMS: atom_id res chain seq x y z
N GLU A 1 12.74 0.41 23.89
CA GLU A 1 11.77 0.96 22.91
C GLU A 1 12.32 0.69 21.51
N VAL A 2 11.58 0.00 20.64
CA VAL A 2 12.08 -0.32 19.29
C VAL A 2 11.58 0.75 18.32
N THR A 3 12.47 1.57 17.78
CA THR A 3 12.14 2.55 16.74
C THR A 3 11.62 1.82 15.50
N ARG A 4 10.33 1.92 15.23
CA ARG A 4 9.72 1.40 13.99
C ARG A 4 9.92 2.43 12.89
N VAL A 5 10.94 2.24 12.07
CA VAL A 5 11.15 3.04 10.86
C VAL A 5 10.27 2.50 9.74
N ALA A 6 9.50 3.38 9.12
CA ALA A 6 8.83 3.12 7.86
C ALA A 6 9.43 4.06 6.80
N ILE A 7 9.67 3.53 5.61
CA ILE A 7 10.20 4.28 4.47
C ILE A 7 9.09 4.38 3.43
N PHE A 8 8.81 5.62 3.02
CA PHE A 8 7.86 5.95 1.96
C PHE A 8 8.64 6.64 0.85
N LYS A 9 8.61 6.06 -0.35
CA LYS A 9 9.32 6.58 -1.52
C LYS A 9 8.36 6.62 -2.70
N GLY A 10 8.51 7.63 -3.53
CA GLY A 10 7.94 7.74 -4.87
C GLY A 10 8.66 8.87 -5.59
N ASP A 11 8.45 9.00 -6.89
CA ASP A 11 9.00 10.11 -7.68
C ASP A 11 8.34 11.44 -7.26
N LYS A 12 7.09 11.38 -6.81
CA LYS A 12 6.34 12.51 -6.26
C LYS A 12 5.55 12.12 -5.02
N VAL A 13 5.52 13.01 -4.04
CA VAL A 13 4.64 12.92 -2.86
C VAL A 13 3.66 14.10 -2.89
N VAL A 14 2.38 13.81 -2.74
CA VAL A 14 1.31 14.82 -2.66
C VAL A 14 0.52 14.60 -1.39
N SER A 15 0.22 15.69 -0.68
CA SER A 15 -0.71 15.70 0.44
C SER A 15 -1.80 16.71 0.11
N ASP A 16 -3.04 16.25 0.06
CA ASP A 16 -4.20 17.06 -0.30
C ASP A 16 -5.46 16.62 0.46
N LYS A 17 -6.61 17.08 -0.03
CA LYS A 17 -7.93 16.74 0.49
C LYS A 17 -8.72 15.99 -0.58
N ASP A 18 -9.46 14.97 -0.18
CA ASP A 18 -10.43 14.34 -1.05
C ASP A 18 -11.73 15.16 -1.18
N GLU A 19 -12.70 14.64 -1.91
CA GLU A 19 -14.01 15.27 -2.14
C GLU A 19 -14.82 15.51 -0.85
N ASN A 20 -14.52 14.74 0.21
CA ASN A 20 -15.17 14.85 1.51
C ASN A 20 -14.36 15.73 2.49
N GLY A 21 -13.25 16.31 2.04
CA GLY A 21 -12.36 17.13 2.87
C GLY A 21 -11.44 16.32 3.79
N GLU A 22 -11.38 14.99 3.64
CA GLU A 22 -10.46 14.14 4.37
C GLU A 22 -9.04 14.27 3.82
N THR A 23 -8.05 14.15 4.69
CA THR A 23 -6.65 14.21 4.25
C THR A 23 -6.32 12.96 3.45
N ARG A 24 -5.67 13.17 2.31
CA ARG A 24 -5.17 12.13 1.43
C ARG A 24 -3.68 12.36 1.16
N VAL A 25 -2.90 11.29 1.21
CA VAL A 25 -1.46 11.32 0.90
C VAL A 25 -1.19 10.31 -0.20
N GLY A 26 -0.67 10.78 -1.33
CA GLY A 26 -0.32 9.97 -2.49
C GLY A 26 1.19 9.95 -2.76
N LEU A 27 1.72 8.75 -3.07
CA LEU A 27 3.03 8.50 -3.63
C LEU A 27 2.83 8.09 -5.10
N TYR A 28 3.46 8.79 -6.02
CA TYR A 28 3.28 8.58 -7.47
C TYR A 28 4.62 8.35 -8.15
N GLY A 29 4.65 7.38 -9.06
CA GLY A 29 5.84 6.93 -9.78
C GLY A 29 6.77 6.13 -8.87
N ASN A 30 7.06 4.88 -9.23
CA ASN A 30 7.97 3.99 -8.49
C ASN A 30 7.68 3.96 -6.98
N ALA A 31 6.40 3.95 -6.60
CA ALA A 31 5.97 4.07 -5.23
C ALA A 31 6.39 2.83 -4.44
N THR A 32 7.06 3.03 -3.29
CA THR A 32 7.55 1.96 -2.43
C THR A 32 7.25 2.29 -0.97
N ILE A 33 6.66 1.33 -0.26
CA ILE A 33 6.54 1.33 1.20
C ILE A 33 7.37 0.19 1.74
N TYR A 34 8.26 0.50 2.68
CA TYR A 34 8.96 -0.51 3.48
C TYR A 34 8.62 -0.29 4.95
N ARG A 35 8.07 -1.32 5.60
CA ARG A 35 7.76 -1.30 7.02
C ARG A 35 7.99 -2.68 7.62
N HIS A 36 8.99 -2.78 8.49
CA HIS A 36 9.34 -4.02 9.19
C HIS A 36 9.62 -5.19 8.22
N LYS A 37 8.71 -6.18 8.16
CA LYS A 37 8.81 -7.36 7.30
C LYS A 37 8.05 -7.23 5.98
N LEU A 38 7.33 -6.11 5.79
CA LEU A 38 6.52 -5.84 4.62
C LEU A 38 7.24 -4.85 3.68
N LYS A 39 7.28 -5.18 2.40
CA LYS A 39 7.66 -4.29 1.32
C LYS A 39 6.56 -4.28 0.26
N MET A 40 6.05 -3.10 -0.06
CA MET A 40 5.05 -2.90 -1.10
C MET A 40 5.62 -2.00 -2.20
N ASN A 41 5.44 -2.37 -3.46
CA ASN A 41 5.69 -1.50 -4.61
C ASN A 41 4.44 -1.38 -5.46
N ALA A 42 4.26 -0.23 -6.12
CA ALA A 42 3.23 0.03 -7.12
C ALA A 42 3.63 1.27 -7.95
N GLU A 43 2.90 1.59 -9.01
CA GLU A 43 3.06 2.90 -9.68
C GLU A 43 2.47 4.03 -8.84
N GLU A 44 1.36 3.78 -8.15
CA GLU A 44 0.65 4.74 -7.31
C GLU A 44 0.25 4.09 -5.98
N LEU A 45 0.44 4.82 -4.88
CA LEU A 45 -0.01 4.45 -3.55
C LEU A 45 -0.69 5.64 -2.89
N ILE A 46 -1.96 5.50 -2.54
CA ILE A 46 -2.72 6.55 -1.87
C ILE A 46 -3.23 6.05 -0.52
N SER A 47 -3.05 6.88 0.50
CA SER A 47 -3.60 6.67 1.84
C SER A 47 -4.65 7.74 2.15
N TYR A 48 -5.81 7.31 2.64
CA TYR A 48 -6.94 8.17 2.96
C TYR A 48 -7.22 8.22 4.45
N GLY A 49 -7.67 9.39 4.91
CA GLY A 49 -8.07 9.63 6.28
C GLY A 49 -6.89 9.77 7.25
N LYS A 50 -7.16 10.36 8.43
CA LYS A 50 -6.13 10.65 9.44
C LYS A 50 -5.39 9.41 9.96
N ASN A 51 -5.99 8.23 9.86
CA ASN A 51 -5.48 6.96 10.36
C ASN A 51 -5.20 5.92 9.27
N SER A 52 -5.16 6.35 8.00
CA SER A 52 -5.06 5.46 6.84
C SER A 52 -6.19 4.42 6.84
N SER A 53 -7.44 4.89 6.89
CA SER A 53 -8.63 4.03 6.92
C SER A 53 -8.76 3.20 5.63
N LYS A 54 -8.30 3.77 4.51
CA LYS A 54 -8.19 3.10 3.22
C LYS A 54 -6.79 3.32 2.64
N ILE A 55 -6.24 2.28 2.02
CA ILE A 55 -5.05 2.36 1.17
C ILE A 55 -5.43 1.84 -0.21
N GLU A 56 -5.06 2.58 -1.24
CA GLU A 56 -5.18 2.19 -2.63
C GLU A 56 -3.79 2.04 -3.23
N ALA A 57 -3.60 0.98 -4.00
CA ALA A 57 -2.44 0.83 -4.86
C ALA A 57 -2.88 0.52 -6.29
N ARG A 58 -2.18 1.07 -7.27
CA ARG A 58 -2.49 0.88 -8.69
C ARG A 58 -1.24 0.52 -9.48
N ASN A 59 -1.44 -0.45 -10.39
CA ASN A 59 -0.48 -0.97 -11.37
C ASN A 59 0.79 -1.58 -10.78
N GLN A 60 1.21 -2.72 -11.35
CA GLN A 60 2.48 -3.40 -11.00
C GLN A 60 2.65 -3.63 -9.48
N ILE A 61 1.54 -3.94 -8.81
CA ILE A 61 1.51 -4.05 -7.36
C ILE A 61 2.25 -5.32 -6.97
N THR A 62 3.17 -5.19 -6.02
CA THR A 62 3.85 -6.31 -5.38
C THR A 62 3.92 -6.06 -3.88
N VAL A 63 3.35 -6.95 -3.07
CA VAL A 63 3.45 -6.92 -1.61
C VAL A 63 4.23 -8.15 -1.18
N HIS A 64 5.45 -7.95 -0.71
CA HIS A 64 6.28 -8.99 -0.12
C HIS A 64 6.07 -8.95 1.38
N ASP A 65 5.40 -9.97 1.91
CA ASP A 65 5.19 -10.12 3.34
C ASP A 65 6.03 -11.30 3.87
N ARG A 66 7.13 -10.97 4.54
CA ARG A 66 8.02 -11.97 5.15
C ARG A 66 7.51 -12.50 6.49
N GLU A 67 6.50 -11.87 7.09
CA GLU A 67 5.89 -12.38 8.32
C GLU A 67 5.00 -13.57 8.00
N TYR A 68 4.22 -13.47 6.93
CA TYR A 68 3.33 -14.53 6.46
C TYR A 68 3.90 -15.37 5.31
N ALA A 69 5.16 -15.13 4.94
CA ALA A 69 5.85 -15.83 3.87
C ALA A 69 5.01 -15.88 2.58
N LEU A 70 4.55 -14.72 2.11
CA LEU A 70 3.74 -14.62 0.90
C LEU A 70 4.12 -13.41 0.04
N ILE A 71 3.75 -13.49 -1.23
CA ILE A 71 3.78 -12.38 -2.18
C ILE A 71 2.37 -12.20 -2.72
N LEU A 72 1.85 -10.98 -2.64
CA LEU A 72 0.65 -10.56 -3.36
C LEU A 72 1.07 -9.77 -4.59
N SER A 73 0.40 -10.00 -5.73
CA SER A 73 0.60 -9.19 -6.93
C SER A 73 -0.69 -8.95 -7.70
N GLY A 74 -0.77 -7.85 -8.44
CA GLY A 74 -1.94 -7.45 -9.23
C GLY A 74 -1.84 -6.01 -9.70
N ASN A 75 -2.92 -5.45 -10.23
CA ASN A 75 -2.96 -4.07 -10.70
C ASN A 75 -3.94 -3.17 -9.96
N VAL A 76 -4.87 -3.75 -9.18
CA VAL A 76 -5.76 -2.99 -8.29
C VAL A 76 -5.73 -3.61 -6.91
N LEU A 77 -5.26 -2.87 -5.92
CA LEU A 77 -5.34 -3.24 -4.51
C LEU A 77 -6.06 -2.14 -3.74
N ASP A 78 -7.15 -2.49 -3.08
CA ASP A 78 -7.77 -1.66 -2.05
C ASP A 78 -7.68 -2.38 -0.71
N TYR A 79 -7.14 -1.72 0.30
CA TYR A 79 -7.13 -2.20 1.67
C TYR A 79 -8.02 -1.31 2.53
N PHE A 80 -8.99 -1.94 3.19
CA PHE A 80 -9.93 -1.30 4.10
C PHE A 80 -9.56 -1.71 5.53
N LYS A 81 -8.92 -0.79 6.26
CA LYS A 81 -8.29 -1.09 7.55
C LYS A 81 -9.31 -1.52 8.62
N ASN A 82 -10.48 -0.89 8.65
CA ASN A 82 -11.50 -1.16 9.66
C ASN A 82 -12.18 -2.51 9.45
N ASP A 83 -12.26 -2.97 8.20
CA ASP A 83 -12.89 -4.24 7.82
C ASP A 83 -11.88 -5.39 7.72
N GLU A 84 -10.58 -5.08 7.93
CA GLU A 84 -9.46 -6.01 7.77
C GLU A 84 -9.48 -6.75 6.42
N TYR A 85 -9.92 -6.04 5.37
CA TYR A 85 -10.21 -6.62 4.06
C TYR A 85 -9.28 -6.06 2.99
N ILE A 86 -8.74 -6.96 2.15
CA ILE A 86 -7.97 -6.62 0.96
C ILE A 86 -8.75 -7.08 -0.27
N HIS A 87 -8.97 -6.16 -1.19
CA HIS A 87 -9.48 -6.44 -2.53
C HIS A 87 -8.34 -6.33 -3.54
N LEU A 88 -7.82 -7.48 -4.00
CA LEU A 88 -6.74 -7.55 -5.00
C LEU A 88 -7.28 -8.13 -6.30
N THR A 89 -7.35 -7.32 -7.34
CA THR A 89 -7.92 -7.67 -8.63
C THR A 89 -7.04 -7.20 -9.78
N ASP A 90 -7.51 -7.48 -11.01
CA ASP A 90 -6.77 -7.30 -12.25
C ASP A 90 -5.41 -8.01 -12.20
N SER A 91 -5.45 -9.29 -12.59
CA SER A 91 -4.32 -10.24 -12.47
C SER A 91 -3.88 -10.48 -11.01
N GLY A 92 -4.83 -10.41 -10.08
CA GLY A 92 -4.62 -10.68 -8.66
C GLY A 92 -4.10 -12.09 -8.41
N LYS A 93 -2.96 -12.20 -7.72
CA LYS A 93 -2.30 -13.47 -7.41
C LYS A 93 -1.72 -13.45 -6.00
N ILE A 94 -1.78 -14.61 -5.35
CA ILE A 94 -1.06 -14.91 -4.11
C ILE A 94 -0.08 -16.05 -4.37
N ASP A 95 1.18 -15.83 -4.00
CA ASP A 95 2.24 -16.84 -4.01
C ASP A 95 2.70 -17.08 -2.58
N PHE A 96 2.64 -18.33 -2.12
CA PHE A 96 3.15 -18.73 -0.82
C PHE A 96 4.62 -19.12 -0.97
N LEU A 97 5.48 -18.51 -0.14
CA LEU A 97 6.92 -18.77 -0.09
C LEU A 97 7.14 -19.88 0.93
N VAL A 98 7.23 -21.11 0.44
CA VAL A 98 7.63 -22.31 1.21
C VAL A 98 9.13 -22.34 1.51
#